data_AF-A0A0Q6MQB2-F1
#
_entry.id   AF-A0A0Q6MQB2-F1
#
_cell.length_a   1.000
_cell.length_b   1.000
_cell.length_c   1.000
_cell.angle_alpha   90.00
_cell.angle_beta   90.00
_cell.angle_gamma   90.00
#
_symmetry.space_group_name_H-M   'P 1'
#
loop_
_entity.id
_entity.type
_entity.pdbx_description
1 polymer ?
#
loop_
_entity_poly.entity_id
_entity_poly.type
_entity_poly.pdbx_seq_one_letter_code
_entity_poly.pdbx_strand_id
1 'polypeptide(L)'
;MATETVSRLADAGAPELVIQLRSLIDELERRLNPSVTTGASMALTATDQNSQSPRGRGRYYTPATTIRETEGVTKNISSVWQDSYVGTLDALVASGIATADMFPGQPGNGRSRTTYQVAGVLPPKGESVSNVAGYIEIHRTVAGDFRVHLTVTREERARREQLQREERETNEERRRQATAIVQNAQELARSMRQRDDIEQAPVVDLATLAGRPVRPTHLRLV
;
A
#
# COMPACT_ATOMS: atom_id res chain seq x y z
N MET A 1 -19.41 12.16 9.20
CA MET A 1 -19.98 13.30 8.45
C MET A 1 -21.36 12.94 7.89
N ALA A 2 -21.47 12.03 6.92
CA ALA A 2 -22.78 11.66 6.33
C ALA A 2 -23.80 11.07 7.33
N THR A 3 -23.33 10.29 8.30
CA THR A 3 -24.17 9.70 9.36
C THR A 3 -24.82 10.74 10.28
N GLU A 4 -24.15 11.84 10.55
CA GLU A 4 -24.65 12.90 11.44
C GLU A 4 -25.76 13.73 10.76
N THR A 5 -25.64 13.94 9.44
CA THR A 5 -26.65 14.63 8.63
C THR A 5 -27.94 13.81 8.51
N VAL A 6 -27.81 12.47 8.39
CA VAL A 6 -28.94 11.54 8.37
C VAL A 6 -29.71 11.57 9.70
N SER A 7 -29.01 11.61 10.84
CA SER A 7 -29.65 11.72 12.16
C SER A 7 -30.40 13.04 12.34
N ARG A 8 -29.82 14.17 11.96
CA ARG A 8 -30.49 15.49 12.09
C ARG A 8 -31.73 15.60 11.20
N LEU A 9 -31.74 15.01 10.01
CA LEU A 9 -32.90 14.98 9.12
C LEU A 9 -34.02 14.06 9.65
N ALA A 10 -33.66 12.98 10.34
CA ALA A 10 -34.62 12.11 11.01
C ALA A 10 -35.30 12.83 12.18
N ASP A 11 -34.53 13.56 13.00
CA ASP A 11 -35.06 14.35 14.12
C ASP A 11 -35.95 15.52 13.66
N ALA A 12 -35.70 16.06 12.46
CA ALA A 12 -36.52 17.10 11.84
C ALA A 12 -37.84 16.59 11.23
N GLY A 13 -38.14 15.28 11.32
CA GLY A 13 -39.40 14.71 10.83
C GLY A 13 -39.51 14.66 9.30
N ALA A 14 -38.38 14.58 8.58
CA ALA A 14 -38.35 14.53 7.11
C ALA A 14 -37.91 13.14 6.59
N PRO A 15 -38.74 12.08 6.73
CA PRO A 15 -38.34 10.70 6.43
C PRO A 15 -38.05 10.45 4.94
N GLU A 16 -38.71 11.16 4.03
CA GLU A 16 -38.45 11.01 2.58
C GLU A 16 -37.03 11.46 2.21
N LEU A 17 -36.55 12.56 2.79
CA LEU A 17 -35.19 13.05 2.54
C LEU A 17 -34.14 12.10 3.12
N VAL A 18 -34.43 11.44 4.24
CA VAL A 18 -33.56 10.41 4.83
C VAL A 18 -33.43 9.20 3.89
N ILE A 19 -34.54 8.75 3.28
CA ILE A 19 -34.53 7.63 2.33
C ILE A 19 -33.73 8.00 1.07
N GLN A 20 -33.96 9.19 0.51
CA GLN A 20 -33.22 9.67 -0.66
C GLN A 20 -31.72 9.81 -0.38
N LEU A 21 -31.34 10.35 0.78
CA LEU A 21 -29.95 10.52 1.16
C LEU A 21 -29.24 9.18 1.39
N ARG A 22 -29.91 8.21 2.02
CA ARG A 22 -29.37 6.85 2.19
C ARG A 22 -29.16 6.15 0.85
N SER A 23 -30.12 6.24 -0.07
CA SER A 23 -29.98 5.67 -1.41
C SER A 23 -28.80 6.28 -2.19
N LEU A 24 -28.56 7.59 -2.02
CA LEU A 24 -27.42 8.26 -2.63
C LEU A 24 -26.09 7.83 -2.02
N ILE A 25 -26.04 7.64 -0.69
CA ILE A 25 -24.86 7.12 0.00
C ILE A 25 -24.55 5.70 -0.47
N ASP A 26 -25.54 4.81 -0.52
CA ASP A 26 -25.37 3.42 -0.96
C ASP A 26 -24.87 3.35 -2.42
N GLU A 27 -25.38 4.21 -3.30
CA GLU A 27 -24.94 4.27 -4.69
C GLU A 27 -23.51 4.82 -4.83
N LEU A 28 -23.14 5.83 -4.03
CA LEU A 28 -21.77 6.33 -4.00
C LEU A 28 -20.79 5.29 -3.46
N GLU A 29 -21.16 4.55 -2.42
CA GLU A 29 -20.35 3.46 -1.86
C GLU A 29 -20.17 2.33 -2.89
N ARG A 30 -21.24 1.98 -3.62
CA ARG A 30 -21.17 0.99 -4.72
C ARG A 30 -20.23 1.43 -5.84
N ARG A 31 -20.22 2.73 -6.20
CA ARG A 31 -19.32 3.29 -7.22
C ARG A 31 -17.87 3.41 -6.73
N LEU A 32 -17.66 3.68 -5.44
CA LEU A 32 -16.33 3.83 -4.86
C LEU A 32 -15.64 2.48 -4.59
N ASN A 33 -16.41 1.42 -4.31
CA ASN A 33 -15.93 0.07 -4.01
C ASN A 33 -16.46 -0.99 -5.01
N PRO A 34 -16.06 -0.93 -6.29
CA PRO A 34 -16.53 -1.90 -7.29
C PRO A 34 -16.05 -3.35 -7.02
N SER A 35 -15.07 -3.53 -6.14
CA SER A 35 -14.39 -4.81 -5.91
C SER A 35 -15.13 -5.82 -5.01
N VAL A 36 -16.28 -5.48 -4.42
CA VAL A 36 -17.01 -6.40 -3.51
C VAL A 36 -18.04 -7.27 -4.25
N THR A 37 -18.41 -6.94 -5.50
CA THR A 37 -19.48 -7.66 -6.21
C THR A 37 -18.98 -8.35 -7.48
N THR A 38 -17.95 -9.19 -7.39
CA THR A 38 -17.77 -10.27 -8.39
C THR A 38 -16.97 -11.41 -7.79
N GLY A 39 -17.67 -12.44 -7.33
CA GLY A 39 -17.10 -13.78 -7.17
C GLY A 39 -16.79 -14.36 -8.55
N ALA A 40 -15.76 -13.85 -9.22
CA ALA A 40 -15.19 -14.48 -10.41
C ALA A 40 -14.00 -15.33 -9.96
N SER A 41 -14.29 -16.60 -9.71
CA SER A 41 -13.29 -17.66 -9.61
C SER A 41 -12.57 -17.77 -10.97
N MET A 42 -11.42 -17.09 -11.11
CA MET A 42 -10.51 -17.36 -12.21
C MET A 42 -9.53 -18.45 -11.78
N ALA A 43 -9.79 -19.66 -12.29
CA ALA A 43 -8.83 -20.75 -12.29
C ALA A 43 -7.61 -20.36 -13.13
N LEU A 44 -6.47 -20.12 -12.45
CA LEU A 44 -5.17 -20.02 -13.09
C LEU A 44 -4.60 -21.43 -13.31
N THR A 45 -4.89 -22.01 -14.46
CA THR A 45 -4.10 -23.12 -15.03
C THR A 45 -3.03 -22.55 -15.95
N ALA A 46 -1.79 -22.53 -15.50
CA ALA A 46 -0.61 -22.45 -16.36
C ALA A 46 0.59 -23.09 -15.64
N THR A 47 0.72 -24.40 -15.81
CA THR A 47 1.92 -25.16 -15.48
C THR A 47 2.90 -24.98 -16.63
N ASP A 48 3.87 -24.07 -16.49
CA ASP A 48 5.01 -23.99 -17.40
C ASP A 48 6.17 -24.79 -16.79
N GLN A 49 6.24 -26.07 -17.14
CA GLN A 49 7.35 -26.97 -16.82
C GLN A 49 8.27 -27.06 -18.03
N ASN A 50 9.16 -26.09 -18.21
CA ASN A 50 10.29 -26.31 -19.11
C ASN A 50 11.55 -25.52 -18.68
N SER A 51 12.28 -26.08 -17.72
CA SER A 51 13.65 -25.69 -17.44
C SER A 51 14.55 -26.93 -17.39
N GLN A 52 14.96 -27.38 -18.58
CA GLN A 52 16.09 -28.31 -18.71
C GLN A 52 17.39 -27.57 -18.31
N SER A 53 17.84 -27.79 -17.08
CA SER A 53 19.13 -27.28 -16.60
C SER A 53 20.30 -28.04 -17.24
N PRO A 54 21.34 -27.35 -17.76
CA PRO A 54 22.52 -27.98 -18.30
C PRO A 54 23.35 -28.68 -17.20
N ARG A 55 23.89 -29.85 -17.55
CA ARG A 55 24.69 -30.71 -16.67
C ARG A 55 26.07 -30.09 -16.40
N GLY A 56 26.25 -29.47 -15.23
CA GLY A 56 27.54 -29.00 -14.72
C GLY A 56 27.61 -29.21 -13.20
N ARG A 57 28.76 -29.59 -12.66
CA ARG A 57 28.91 -29.94 -11.24
C ARG A 57 29.02 -28.68 -10.38
N GLY A 58 27.94 -28.37 -9.68
CA GLY A 58 27.86 -27.43 -8.57
C GLY A 58 26.45 -27.55 -8.00
N ARG A 59 26.28 -27.62 -6.68
CA ARG A 59 24.94 -27.62 -6.08
C ARG A 59 24.38 -26.21 -6.25
N TYR A 60 23.72 -25.97 -7.38
CA TYR A 60 23.17 -24.67 -7.72
C TYR A 60 21.96 -24.38 -6.83
N TYR A 61 22.00 -23.25 -6.11
CA TYR A 61 20.80 -22.71 -5.47
C TYR A 61 19.90 -22.11 -6.55
N THR A 62 18.95 -22.91 -7.04
CA THR A 62 17.72 -22.38 -7.62
C THR A 62 16.96 -21.77 -6.43
N PRO A 63 16.63 -20.46 -6.43
CA PRO A 63 15.82 -19.91 -5.34
C PRO A 63 14.60 -20.81 -5.23
N ALA A 64 14.33 -21.31 -4.02
CA ALA A 64 13.23 -22.24 -3.82
C ALA A 64 11.99 -21.60 -4.46
N THR A 65 11.49 -22.21 -5.52
CA THR A 65 10.28 -21.74 -6.23
C THR A 65 9.08 -21.70 -5.27
N THR A 66 9.25 -22.27 -4.08
CA THR A 66 8.31 -22.22 -2.97
C THR A 66 9.04 -21.76 -1.71
N ILE A 67 9.12 -20.43 -1.51
CA ILE A 67 9.39 -19.89 -0.17
C ILE A 67 8.23 -20.34 0.70
N ARG A 68 8.51 -21.11 1.76
CA ARG A 68 7.47 -21.60 2.67
C ARG A 68 7.19 -20.53 3.72
N GLU A 69 5.92 -20.16 3.86
CA GLU A 69 5.50 -19.37 5.01
C GLU A 69 5.83 -20.16 6.28
N THR A 70 6.73 -19.61 7.08
CA THR A 70 7.26 -20.25 8.29
C THR A 70 7.04 -19.29 9.44
N GLU A 71 6.64 -19.83 10.60
CA GLU A 71 6.47 -19.03 11.81
C GLU A 71 7.77 -18.28 12.14
N GLY A 72 7.63 -17.00 12.52
CA GLY A 72 8.78 -16.14 12.82
C GLY A 72 9.45 -15.49 11.60
N VAL A 73 8.94 -15.70 10.38
CA VAL A 73 9.36 -14.94 9.18
C VAL A 73 8.26 -13.97 8.76
N THR A 74 8.55 -12.68 8.79
CA THR A 74 7.66 -11.63 8.26
C THR A 74 8.11 -11.25 6.86
N LYS A 75 7.22 -11.41 5.87
CA LYS A 75 7.41 -10.89 4.51
C LYS A 75 6.90 -9.46 4.41
N ASN A 76 7.72 -8.56 3.87
CA ASN A 76 7.37 -7.18 3.56
C ASN A 76 7.63 -6.91 2.07
N ILE A 77 6.55 -6.61 1.35
CA ILE A 77 6.58 -6.22 -0.07
C ILE A 77 6.63 -4.69 -0.11
N SER A 78 7.82 -4.12 0.10
CA SER A 78 7.99 -2.67 0.16
C SER A 78 8.31 -2.04 -1.19
N SER A 79 8.68 -2.85 -2.19
CA SER A 79 9.17 -2.36 -3.47
C SER A 79 8.78 -3.28 -4.63
N VAL A 80 8.69 -2.69 -5.81
CA VAL A 80 8.49 -3.40 -7.08
C VAL A 80 9.71 -4.29 -7.42
N TRP A 81 10.87 -3.96 -6.87
CA TRP A 81 12.16 -4.56 -7.24
C TRP A 81 12.58 -5.75 -6.39
N GLN A 82 12.12 -5.79 -5.14
CA GLN A 82 12.59 -6.78 -4.17
C GLN A 82 11.54 -7.05 -3.09
N ASP A 83 11.58 -8.28 -2.58
CA ASP A 83 10.89 -8.67 -1.37
C ASP A 83 11.85 -8.58 -0.18
N SER A 84 11.35 -8.15 0.97
CA SER A 84 12.11 -8.15 2.22
C SER A 84 11.54 -9.21 3.15
N TYR A 85 12.40 -10.04 3.73
CA TYR A 85 12.05 -11.04 4.73
C TYR A 85 12.79 -10.72 6.01
N VAL A 86 12.09 -10.74 7.15
CA VAL A 86 12.69 -10.48 8.47
C VAL A 86 12.38 -11.63 9.40
N GLY A 87 13.38 -12.13 10.10
CA GLY A 87 13.22 -13.21 11.07
C GLY A 87 14.54 -13.63 11.70
N THR A 88 14.49 -14.65 12.55
CA THR A 88 15.68 -15.28 13.11
C THR A 88 16.43 -16.09 12.05
N LEU A 89 17.70 -16.41 12.31
CA LEU A 89 18.49 -17.26 11.41
C LEU A 89 17.78 -18.59 11.13
N ASP A 90 17.36 -19.28 12.19
CA ASP A 90 16.74 -20.60 12.08
C ASP A 90 15.42 -20.55 11.30
N ALA A 91 14.59 -19.52 11.49
CA ALA A 91 13.33 -19.35 10.75
C ALA A 91 13.57 -19.06 9.27
N LEU A 92 14.55 -18.21 8.95
CA LEU A 92 14.92 -17.90 7.56
C LEU A 92 15.57 -19.09 6.85
N VAL A 93 16.31 -19.93 7.56
CA VAL A 93 16.85 -21.20 7.03
C VAL A 93 15.74 -22.22 6.84
N ALA A 94 14.84 -22.38 7.81
CA ALA A 94 13.70 -23.31 7.73
C ALA A 94 12.73 -22.97 6.59
N SER A 95 12.54 -21.68 6.30
CA SER A 95 11.73 -21.22 5.16
C SER A 95 12.40 -21.45 3.79
N GLY A 96 13.68 -21.81 3.77
CA GLY A 96 14.46 -22.05 2.56
C GLY A 96 14.87 -20.78 1.81
N ILE A 97 14.79 -19.61 2.44
CA ILE A 97 15.15 -18.32 1.82
C ILE A 97 16.67 -18.19 1.64
N ALA A 98 17.43 -18.65 2.63
CA ALA A 98 18.88 -18.65 2.64
C ALA A 98 19.41 -19.85 3.43
N THR A 99 20.63 -20.30 3.15
CA THR A 99 21.29 -21.35 3.92
C THR A 99 22.09 -20.73 5.08
N ALA A 100 22.34 -21.49 6.16
CA ALA A 100 22.95 -20.97 7.38
C ALA A 100 24.35 -20.35 7.16
N ASP A 101 25.11 -20.90 6.21
CA ASP A 101 26.43 -20.44 5.78
C ASP A 101 26.40 -19.11 5.01
N MET A 102 25.23 -18.65 4.55
CA MET A 102 25.10 -17.35 3.87
C MET A 102 25.06 -16.16 4.83
N PHE A 103 24.79 -16.40 6.13
CA PHE A 103 24.51 -15.32 7.06
C PHE A 103 25.76 -14.51 7.47
N PRO A 104 25.61 -13.20 7.76
CA PRO A 104 26.69 -12.39 8.29
C PRO A 104 27.29 -12.97 9.57
N GLY A 105 28.63 -12.91 9.67
CA GLY A 105 29.39 -13.45 10.79
C GLY A 105 29.83 -14.91 10.65
N GLN A 106 29.36 -15.62 9.62
CA GLN A 106 29.89 -16.94 9.26
C GLN A 106 31.30 -16.83 8.63
N PRO A 107 32.11 -17.90 8.63
CA PRO A 107 33.40 -17.90 7.95
C PRO A 107 33.29 -17.50 6.47
N GLY A 108 34.13 -16.55 6.02
CA GLY A 108 34.10 -16.04 4.64
C GLY A 108 33.10 -14.89 4.40
N ASN A 109 32.27 -14.56 5.40
CA ASN A 109 31.22 -13.56 5.27
C ASN A 109 31.51 -12.27 6.03
N GLY A 110 30.93 -11.17 5.55
CA GLY A 110 30.96 -9.89 6.24
C GLY A 110 30.27 -9.97 7.62
N ARG A 111 30.69 -9.11 8.55
CA ARG A 111 30.17 -9.11 9.93
C ARG A 111 28.71 -8.65 10.03
N SER A 112 28.30 -7.67 9.22
CA SER A 112 26.98 -7.02 9.28
C SER A 112 26.12 -7.29 8.06
N ARG A 113 26.73 -7.53 6.91
CA ARG A 113 26.04 -7.71 5.62
C ARG A 113 26.79 -8.74 4.77
N THR A 114 26.02 -9.55 4.05
CA THR A 114 26.49 -10.44 2.99
C THR A 114 25.61 -10.30 1.76
N THR A 115 26.18 -10.58 0.58
CA THR A 115 25.49 -10.44 -0.70
C THR A 115 25.83 -11.62 -1.59
N TYR A 116 24.83 -12.18 -2.24
CA TYR A 116 24.96 -13.34 -3.09
C TYR A 116 24.23 -13.12 -4.41
N GLN A 117 24.82 -13.61 -5.48
CA GLN A 117 24.14 -13.79 -6.75
C GLN A 117 23.24 -15.03 -6.69
N VAL A 118 22.51 -15.25 -7.78
CA VAL A 118 21.85 -16.53 -8.06
C VAL A 118 22.85 -17.67 -7.83
N ALA A 119 22.35 -18.79 -7.30
CA ALA A 119 23.16 -19.95 -6.95
C ALA A 119 24.11 -19.78 -5.74
N GLY A 120 24.01 -18.69 -4.97
CA GLY A 120 24.83 -18.51 -3.76
C GLY A 120 26.28 -18.13 -4.05
N VAL A 121 26.56 -17.58 -5.23
CA VAL A 121 27.91 -17.14 -5.62
C VAL A 121 28.16 -15.72 -5.11
N LEU A 122 29.30 -15.49 -4.47
CA LEU A 122 29.71 -14.15 -4.05
C LEU A 122 30.02 -13.28 -5.29
N PRO A 123 29.51 -12.04 -5.36
CA PRO A 123 29.84 -11.16 -6.46
C PRO A 123 31.33 -10.78 -6.48
N PRO A 124 31.93 -10.57 -7.67
CA PRO A 124 33.28 -10.05 -7.78
C PRO A 124 33.44 -8.72 -7.05
N LYS A 125 34.61 -8.50 -6.46
CA LYS A 125 34.89 -7.26 -5.73
C LYS A 125 34.79 -6.05 -6.68
N GLY A 126 33.94 -5.09 -6.33
CA GLY A 126 33.73 -3.86 -7.10
C GLY A 126 32.62 -3.93 -8.14
N GLU A 127 31.97 -5.08 -8.31
CA GLU A 127 30.85 -5.22 -9.23
C GLU A 127 29.51 -5.08 -8.49
N SER A 128 28.61 -4.25 -9.03
CA SER A 128 27.26 -4.10 -8.50
C SER A 128 26.31 -5.01 -9.26
N VAL A 129 25.74 -5.99 -8.55
CA VAL A 129 24.80 -6.97 -9.11
C VAL A 129 23.42 -6.90 -8.44
N SER A 130 23.11 -5.80 -7.77
CA SER A 130 21.86 -5.64 -7.02
C SER A 130 20.59 -5.70 -7.87
N ASN A 131 20.71 -5.51 -9.19
CA ASN A 131 19.59 -5.55 -10.14
C ASN A 131 19.42 -6.91 -10.84
N VAL A 132 20.23 -7.90 -10.47
CA VAL A 132 20.15 -9.25 -11.06
C VAL A 132 19.04 -10.02 -10.35
N ALA A 133 18.13 -10.63 -11.11
CA ALA A 133 17.06 -11.47 -10.57
C ALA A 133 17.63 -12.55 -9.67
N GLY A 134 17.07 -12.75 -8.48
CA GLY A 134 17.57 -13.71 -7.49
C GLY A 134 18.83 -13.25 -6.74
N TYR A 135 19.27 -12.00 -6.90
CA TYR A 135 20.22 -11.37 -5.99
C TYR A 135 19.66 -11.38 -4.56
N ILE A 136 20.49 -11.83 -3.62
CA ILE A 136 20.18 -11.94 -2.20
C ILE A 136 21.13 -11.05 -1.42
N GLU A 137 20.56 -10.23 -0.54
CA GLU A 137 21.32 -9.40 0.39
C GLU A 137 20.81 -9.62 1.81
N ILE A 138 21.70 -10.04 2.70
CA ILE A 138 21.36 -10.40 4.08
C ILE A 138 22.03 -9.40 5.01
N HIS A 139 21.23 -8.73 5.83
CA HIS A 139 21.69 -7.82 6.88
C HIS A 139 21.41 -8.42 8.24
N ARG A 140 22.38 -8.28 9.15
CA ARG A 140 22.15 -8.46 10.58
C ARG A 140 21.54 -7.17 11.14
N THR A 141 20.40 -7.29 11.80
CA THR A 141 19.77 -6.17 12.53
C THR A 141 20.31 -6.08 13.96
N VAL A 142 20.05 -4.97 14.63
CA VAL A 142 20.53 -4.72 16.00
C VAL A 142 19.88 -5.67 17.01
N ALA A 143 18.66 -6.14 16.75
CA ALA A 143 17.89 -7.01 17.63
C ALA A 143 18.33 -8.49 17.60
N GLY A 144 19.35 -8.83 16.79
CA GLY A 144 19.78 -10.23 16.59
C GLY A 144 19.04 -10.94 15.45
N ASP A 145 17.98 -10.35 14.92
CA ASP A 145 17.29 -10.82 13.72
C ASP A 145 18.06 -10.47 12.45
N PHE A 146 17.65 -11.08 11.35
CA PHE A 146 18.20 -10.83 10.02
C PHE A 146 17.12 -10.30 9.08
N ARG A 147 17.55 -9.46 8.14
CA ARG A 147 16.74 -8.98 7.03
C ARG A 147 17.34 -9.47 5.73
N VAL A 148 16.57 -10.23 4.97
CA VAL A 148 16.94 -10.73 3.65
C VAL A 148 16.18 -9.96 2.59
N HIS A 149 16.90 -9.27 1.71
CA HIS A 149 16.36 -8.68 0.50
C HIS A 149 16.56 -9.65 -0.66
N LEU A 150 15.48 -10.00 -1.34
CA LEU A 150 15.48 -10.88 -2.51
C LEU A 150 14.98 -10.09 -3.72
N THR A 151 15.85 -9.92 -4.72
CA THR A 151 15.49 -9.26 -5.97
C THR A 151 14.58 -10.15 -6.80
N VAL A 152 13.42 -9.63 -7.19
CA VAL A 152 12.43 -10.41 -7.95
C VAL A 152 12.87 -10.59 -9.40
N THR A 153 12.23 -11.52 -10.11
CA THR A 153 12.47 -11.72 -11.54
C THR A 153 11.96 -10.53 -12.36
N ARG A 154 12.42 -10.42 -13.62
CA ARG A 154 11.98 -9.33 -14.50
C ARG A 154 10.49 -9.41 -14.80
N GLU A 155 9.96 -10.63 -14.92
CA GLU A 155 8.56 -10.91 -15.19
C GLU A 155 7.68 -10.46 -14.01
N GLU A 156 8.06 -10.84 -12.77
CA GLU A 156 7.33 -10.42 -11.57
C GLU A 156 7.44 -8.91 -11.35
N ARG A 157 8.60 -8.33 -11.63
CA ARG A 157 8.79 -6.88 -11.59
C ARG A 157 7.83 -6.19 -12.57
N ALA A 158 7.76 -6.64 -13.82
CA ALA A 158 6.86 -6.07 -14.83
C ALA A 158 5.39 -6.15 -14.39
N ARG A 159 4.97 -7.28 -13.80
CA ARG A 159 3.63 -7.44 -13.23
C ARG A 159 3.35 -6.42 -12.12
N ARG A 160 4.29 -6.25 -11.18
CA ARG A 160 4.17 -5.26 -10.09
C ARG A 160 4.16 -3.82 -10.60
N GLU A 161 4.96 -3.51 -11.62
CA GLU A 161 4.98 -2.18 -12.26
C GLU A 161 3.64 -1.86 -12.92
N GLN A 162 3.03 -2.85 -13.59
CA GLN A 162 1.71 -2.69 -14.20
C GLN A 162 0.64 -2.42 -13.14
N LEU A 163 0.58 -3.23 -12.07
CA LEU A 163 -0.38 -3.03 -10.97
C LEU A 163 -0.21 -1.64 -10.32
N GLN A 164 1.04 -1.23 -10.08
CA GLN A 164 1.31 0.09 -9.51
C GLN A 164 0.91 1.23 -10.46
N ARG A 165 1.03 1.03 -11.78
CA ARG A 165 0.58 2.00 -12.78
C ARG A 165 -0.94 2.14 -12.76
N GLU A 166 -1.67 1.04 -12.79
CA GLU A 166 -3.14 1.01 -12.74
C GLU A 166 -3.67 1.66 -11.44
N GLU A 167 -3.01 1.39 -10.30
CA GLU A 167 -3.35 2.04 -9.03
C GLU A 167 -3.10 3.56 -9.07
N ARG A 168 -1.98 4.00 -9.65
CA ARG A 168 -1.67 5.43 -9.79
C ARG A 168 -2.69 6.13 -10.69
N GLU A 169 -3.06 5.53 -11.81
CA GLU A 169 -4.07 6.07 -12.72
C GLU A 169 -5.43 6.19 -12.02
N THR A 170 -5.86 5.15 -11.30
CA THR A 170 -7.10 5.16 -10.52
C THR A 170 -7.07 6.25 -9.44
N ASN A 171 -5.96 6.38 -8.70
CA ASN A 171 -5.81 7.40 -7.67
C ASN A 171 -5.76 8.81 -8.26
N GLU A 172 -5.13 8.99 -9.42
CA GLU A 172 -5.13 10.27 -10.12
C GLU A 172 -6.53 10.66 -10.57
N GLU A 173 -7.30 9.72 -11.13
CA GLU A 173 -8.69 9.95 -11.51
C GLU A 173 -9.55 10.35 -10.31
N ARG A 174 -9.43 9.63 -9.18
CA ARG A 174 -10.11 9.98 -7.93
C ARG A 174 -9.76 11.40 -7.46
N ARG A 175 -8.48 11.79 -7.56
CA ARG A 175 -8.05 13.15 -7.22
C ARG A 175 -8.64 14.20 -8.16
N ARG A 176 -8.67 13.94 -9.47
CA ARG A 176 -9.30 14.82 -10.46
C ARG A 176 -10.79 15.00 -10.18
N GLN A 177 -11.51 13.92 -9.91
CA GLN A 177 -12.93 13.96 -9.56
C GLN A 177 -13.17 14.75 -8.27
N ALA A 178 -12.36 14.52 -7.22
CA ALA A 178 -12.45 15.27 -5.97
C ALA A 178 -12.22 16.77 -6.17
N THR A 179 -11.22 17.15 -6.98
CA THR A 179 -10.96 18.55 -7.33
C THR A 179 -12.12 19.17 -8.10
N ALA A 180 -12.70 18.46 -9.07
CA ALA A 180 -13.85 18.94 -9.84
C ALA A 180 -15.09 19.18 -8.95
N ILE A 181 -15.36 18.28 -7.99
CA ILE A 181 -16.46 18.45 -7.03
C ILE A 181 -16.27 19.71 -6.19
N VAL A 182 -15.04 19.96 -5.70
CA VAL A 182 -14.73 21.17 -4.91
C VAL A 182 -14.90 22.44 -5.75
N GLN A 183 -14.46 22.42 -7.01
CA GLN A 183 -14.63 23.56 -7.92
C GLN A 183 -16.10 23.84 -8.21
N ASN A 184 -16.87 22.81 -8.56
CA ASN A 184 -18.32 22.94 -8.81
C ASN A 184 -19.06 23.48 -7.58
N ALA A 185 -18.70 23.02 -6.37
CA ALA A 185 -19.29 23.53 -5.13
C ALA A 185 -18.95 25.01 -4.88
N GLN A 186 -17.73 25.44 -5.20
CA GLN A 186 -17.33 26.84 -5.10
C GLN A 186 -18.06 27.73 -6.12
N GLU A 187 -18.24 27.26 -7.35
CA GLU A 187 -18.99 27.97 -8.39
C GLU A 187 -20.47 28.09 -8.02
N LEU A 188 -21.08 27.00 -7.53
CA LEU A 188 -22.46 27.03 -7.05
C LEU A 188 -22.60 28.04 -5.90
N ALA A 189 -21.70 28.02 -4.91
CA ALA A 189 -21.73 28.97 -3.80
C ALA A 189 -21.55 30.43 -4.27
N ARG A 190 -20.69 30.68 -5.26
CA ARG A 190 -20.54 32.01 -5.89
C ARG A 190 -21.82 32.44 -6.60
N SER A 191 -22.45 31.53 -7.35
CA SER A 191 -23.70 31.81 -8.07
C SER A 191 -24.87 32.08 -7.11
N MET A 192 -24.95 31.38 -5.99
CA MET A 192 -25.96 31.62 -4.95
C MET A 192 -25.79 33.01 -4.34
N ARG A 193 -24.56 33.40 -3.99
CA ARG A 193 -24.28 34.75 -3.48
C ARG A 193 -24.67 35.86 -4.48
N GLN A 194 -24.42 35.65 -5.77
CA GLN A 194 -24.82 36.62 -6.81
C GLN A 194 -26.34 36.70 -7.01
N ARG A 195 -27.09 35.63 -6.72
CA ARG A 195 -28.56 35.63 -6.75
C ARG A 195 -29.14 36.31 -5.51
N ASP A 196 -28.52 36.12 -4.36
CA ASP A 196 -28.94 36.72 -3.08
C ASP A 196 -28.56 38.22 -2.97
N ASP A 197 -27.90 38.79 -3.98
CA ASP A 197 -27.86 40.25 -4.20
C ASP A 197 -29.25 40.81 -4.61
N ILE A 198 -30.29 39.96 -4.66
CA ILE A 198 -31.70 40.33 -4.55
C ILE A 198 -32.16 39.99 -3.12
N GLU A 199 -32.01 40.96 -2.22
CA GLU A 199 -32.58 41.06 -0.86
C GLU A 199 -31.92 40.28 0.31
N GLN A 200 -30.95 40.94 0.95
CA GLN A 200 -30.72 40.97 2.41
C GLN A 200 -30.89 39.64 3.18
N ALA A 201 -29.90 38.74 3.11
CA ALA A 201 -29.75 37.69 4.13
C ALA A 201 -28.75 38.12 5.23
N PRO A 202 -29.06 37.95 6.53
CA PRO A 202 -28.18 38.31 7.63
C PRO A 202 -26.89 37.46 7.60
N VAL A 203 -25.76 38.12 7.78
CA VAL A 203 -24.41 37.53 7.79
C VAL A 203 -24.31 36.48 8.91
N VAL A 204 -24.35 35.20 8.56
CA VAL A 204 -24.04 34.11 9.51
C VAL A 204 -22.52 33.92 9.56
N ASP A 205 -21.95 34.21 10.72
CA ASP A 205 -20.52 34.10 10.99
C ASP A 205 -20.06 32.63 10.92
N LEU A 206 -19.16 32.35 9.96
CA LEU A 206 -18.55 31.03 9.76
C LEU A 206 -17.72 30.57 10.97
N ALA A 207 -17.36 31.47 11.89
CA ALA A 207 -16.71 31.11 13.15
C ALA A 207 -17.61 30.27 14.06
N THR A 208 -18.95 30.43 13.97
CA THR A 208 -19.92 29.72 14.81
C THR A 208 -20.11 28.26 14.37
N LEU A 209 -19.91 27.93 13.09
CA LEU A 209 -20.10 26.58 12.54
C LEU A 209 -18.87 25.67 12.65
N ALA A 210 -17.66 26.22 12.87
CA ALA A 210 -16.43 25.44 12.93
C ALA A 210 -16.17 24.76 14.28
N GLY A 211 -17.11 24.80 15.24
CA GLY A 211 -16.98 24.15 16.54
C GLY A 211 -15.76 24.62 17.36
N ARG A 212 -15.20 25.80 17.05
CA ARG A 212 -14.11 26.36 17.83
C ARG A 212 -14.68 26.80 19.18
N PRO A 213 -14.18 26.29 20.31
CA PRO A 213 -14.60 26.76 21.61
C PRO A 213 -14.27 28.25 21.71
N VAL A 214 -15.30 29.09 21.84
CA VAL A 214 -15.16 30.52 22.11
C VAL A 214 -14.37 30.63 23.41
N ARG A 215 -13.14 31.15 23.35
CA ARG A 215 -12.35 31.37 24.56
C ARG A 215 -13.09 32.39 25.43
N PRO A 216 -13.39 32.08 26.70
CA PRO A 216 -14.05 33.03 27.58
C PRO A 216 -13.17 34.26 27.71
N THR A 217 -13.68 35.40 27.25
CA THR A 217 -13.00 36.68 27.41
C THR A 217 -13.13 37.03 28.89
N HIS A 218 -12.01 37.02 29.62
CA HIS A 218 -11.99 37.42 31.02
C HIS A 218 -12.47 38.88 31.12
N LEU A 219 -13.71 39.07 31.60
CA LEU A 219 -14.25 40.36 32.01
C LEU A 219 -13.38 40.87 33.17
N ARG A 220 -12.59 41.90 32.88
CA ARG A 220 -11.84 42.66 33.88
C ARG A 220 -12.85 43.60 34.54
N LEU A 221 -13.30 43.25 35.74
CA LEU A 221 -14.02 44.16 36.62
C LEU A 221 -13.05 45.28 37.05
N VAL A 222 -13.46 46.52 36.81
CA VAL A 222 -12.85 47.76 37.34
C VAL A 222 -13.77 48.26 38.44
#